data_AF-A0AAP0LLK5-F1
#
_entry.id   AF-A0AAP0LLK5-F1
#
_cell.length_a   1.000
_cell.length_b   1.000
_cell.length_c   1.000
_cell.angle_alpha   90.00
_cell.angle_beta   90.00
_cell.angle_gamma   90.00
#
_symmetry.space_group_name_H-M   'P 1'
#
loop_
_entity.id
_entity.type
_entity.pdbx_description
1 polymer ?
#
loop_
_entity_poly.entity_id
_entity_poly.type
_entity_poly.pdbx_seq_one_letter_code
_entity_poly.pdbx_strand_id
1 'polypeptide(L)'
;MHGHVLKPESDMIALIHHAIDSGITVLDTSDVYGPHTNEILLGKALKARYRGRVELATEFGIRYEDGQYSYCGDPAYVYRRLLLQQLDKLAVHPITAVQLEWSLWSRDVEEEIVPTCRELGIGIVAYSPLGCGFLSSGPKLVESIAPDDSRHHQPRFQPENLEHNKKLFERVNEIAVKKGCTPSQLALAWVHHQGNDVCPIPGTTKIENLNQNIKALSVKLSPEEMAELESVASADAVRVHRYGGVTPTYEDSETPPLSSWKPS
;
A
#
# COMPACT_ATOMS: atom_id res chain seq x y z
N MET A 1 11.37 1.95 -0.80
CA MET A 1 11.98 1.23 0.33
C MET A 1 13.51 1.22 0.20
N HIS A 2 14.17 2.30 0.59
CA HIS A 2 15.63 2.37 0.77
C HIS A 2 15.84 3.12 2.09
N GLY A 3 16.47 2.49 3.09
CA GLY A 3 16.81 3.14 4.37
C GLY A 3 16.31 2.50 5.67
N HIS A 4 15.85 1.25 5.66
CA HIS A 4 15.67 0.51 6.92
C HIS A 4 16.90 -0.37 7.17
N VAL A 5 17.52 -0.25 8.35
CA VAL A 5 18.41 -1.29 8.88
C VAL A 5 17.66 -2.60 8.76
N LEU A 6 18.13 -3.47 7.88
CA LEU A 6 17.51 -4.77 7.65
C LEU A 6 17.50 -5.51 8.98
N LYS A 7 16.30 -5.76 9.51
CA LYS A 7 16.15 -6.61 10.67
C LYS A 7 16.72 -7.99 10.35
N PRO A 8 17.24 -8.73 11.35
CA PRO A 8 17.66 -10.10 11.16
C PRO A 8 16.57 -10.91 10.45
N GLU A 9 16.98 -11.77 9.51
CA GLU A 9 16.05 -12.62 8.74
C GLU A 9 15.13 -13.43 9.66
N SER A 10 15.66 -13.93 10.78
CA SER A 10 14.90 -14.66 11.81
C SER A 10 13.72 -13.86 12.36
N ASP A 11 13.92 -12.56 12.58
CA ASP A 11 12.90 -11.68 13.17
C ASP A 11 11.80 -11.41 12.16
N MET A 12 12.16 -11.28 10.88
CA MET A 12 11.20 -11.08 9.81
C MET A 12 10.41 -12.36 9.51
N ILE A 13 11.04 -13.54 9.55
CA ILE A 13 10.34 -14.83 9.47
C ILE A 13 9.37 -14.98 10.65
N ALA A 14 9.80 -14.64 11.87
CA ALA A 14 8.95 -14.70 13.05
C ALA A 14 7.74 -13.75 12.92
N LEU A 15 7.94 -12.56 12.37
CA LEU A 15 6.86 -11.62 12.09
C LEU A 15 5.87 -12.17 11.04
N ILE A 16 6.35 -12.78 9.96
CA ILE A 16 5.51 -13.42 8.95
C ILE A 16 4.70 -14.56 9.57
N HIS A 17 5.34 -15.41 10.38
CA HIS A 17 4.65 -16.49 11.08
C HIS A 17 3.59 -15.96 12.04
N HIS A 18 3.91 -14.90 12.81
CA HIS A 18 2.95 -14.25 13.69
C HIS A 18 1.75 -13.67 12.93
N ALA A 19 1.97 -13.09 11.75
CA ALA A 19 0.87 -12.61 10.89
C ALA A 19 -0.06 -13.75 10.47
N ILE A 20 0.49 -14.84 9.96
CA ILE A 20 -0.30 -16.00 9.50
C ILE A 20 -1.01 -16.70 10.67
N ASP A 21 -0.33 -16.83 11.81
CA ASP A 21 -0.91 -17.40 13.04
C ASP A 21 -1.99 -16.50 13.66
N SER A 22 -1.94 -15.20 13.38
CA SER A 22 -2.99 -14.24 13.77
C SER A 22 -4.16 -14.15 12.77
N GLY A 23 -4.14 -14.94 11.69
CA GLY A 23 -5.23 -15.05 10.72
C GLY A 23 -5.06 -14.22 9.44
N ILE A 24 -3.89 -13.61 9.20
CA ILE A 24 -3.60 -12.98 7.90
C ILE A 24 -3.45 -14.07 6.83
N THR A 25 -4.23 -13.96 5.76
CA THR A 25 -4.29 -14.95 4.67
C THR A 25 -3.77 -14.44 3.34
N VAL A 26 -3.43 -13.16 3.20
CA VAL A 26 -2.86 -12.60 1.96
C VAL A 26 -1.52 -11.97 2.31
N LEU A 27 -0.48 -12.35 1.57
CA LEU A 27 0.84 -11.73 1.63
C LEU A 27 1.16 -11.08 0.29
N ASP A 28 1.49 -9.80 0.33
CA ASP A 28 1.85 -8.99 -0.83
C ASP A 28 3.37 -8.80 -0.91
N THR A 29 3.93 -8.92 -2.11
CA THR A 29 5.36 -8.74 -2.40
C THR A 29 5.60 -8.28 -3.84
N SER A 30 6.85 -8.01 -4.20
CA SER A 30 7.23 -7.55 -5.54
C SER A 30 8.69 -7.90 -5.82
N ASP A 31 9.04 -8.14 -7.09
CA ASP A 31 10.40 -8.45 -7.50
C ASP A 31 11.42 -7.33 -7.18
N VAL A 32 10.92 -6.09 -7.07
CA VAL A 32 11.72 -4.88 -6.75
C VAL A 32 11.93 -4.67 -5.25
N TYR A 33 11.26 -5.41 -4.37
CA TYR A 33 11.39 -5.24 -2.92
C TYR A 33 12.73 -5.80 -2.38
N GLY A 34 13.58 -4.92 -1.84
CA GLY A 34 14.87 -5.28 -1.25
C GLY A 34 15.88 -5.88 -2.25
N PRO A 35 15.78 -5.50 -3.53
CA PRO A 35 16.03 -6.28 -4.75
C PRO A 35 16.15 -7.81 -4.59
N HIS A 36 15.10 -8.54 -5.01
CA HIS A 36 14.95 -10.00 -4.98
C HIS A 36 15.05 -10.71 -3.62
N THR A 37 15.35 -10.01 -2.53
CA THR A 37 15.49 -10.63 -1.21
C THR A 37 14.15 -10.89 -0.51
N ASN A 38 13.11 -10.09 -0.81
CA ASN A 38 11.81 -10.23 -0.13
C ASN A 38 11.06 -11.52 -0.54
N GLU A 39 11.02 -11.83 -1.83
CA GLU A 39 10.45 -13.10 -2.32
C GLU A 39 11.23 -14.31 -1.79
N ILE A 40 12.56 -14.22 -1.66
CA ILE A 40 13.39 -15.27 -1.05
C ILE A 40 13.04 -15.44 0.43
N LEU A 41 12.90 -14.35 1.18
CA LEU A 41 12.48 -14.35 2.59
C LEU A 41 11.12 -15.04 2.74
N LEU A 42 10.14 -14.69 1.91
CA LEU A 42 8.83 -15.34 1.90
C LEU A 42 8.93 -16.82 1.53
N GLY A 43 9.75 -17.16 0.53
CA GLY A 43 10.03 -18.55 0.16
C GLY A 43 10.67 -19.37 1.30
N LYS A 44 11.44 -18.74 2.19
CA LYS A 44 11.96 -19.36 3.42
C LYS A 44 10.87 -19.46 4.50
N ALA A 45 10.10 -18.40 4.71
CA ALA A 45 9.06 -18.32 5.75
C ALA A 45 7.89 -19.26 5.48
N LEU A 46 7.49 -19.44 4.22
CA LEU A 46 6.32 -20.21 3.82
C LEU A 46 6.56 -21.73 3.69
N LYS A 47 7.79 -22.20 3.94
CA LYS A 47 8.09 -23.65 3.95
C LYS A 47 7.22 -24.39 4.95
N ALA A 48 7.03 -25.69 4.70
CA ALA A 48 6.26 -26.60 5.55
C ALA A 48 4.80 -26.12 5.74
N ARG A 49 4.39 -25.85 6.99
CA ARG A 49 2.97 -25.71 7.39
C ARG A 49 2.27 -24.42 6.93
N TYR A 50 2.99 -23.46 6.36
CA TYR A 50 2.44 -22.13 6.09
C TYR A 50 2.00 -21.90 4.64
N ARG A 51 2.58 -22.58 3.64
CA ARG A 51 2.25 -22.31 2.23
C ARG A 51 0.77 -22.46 1.91
N GLY A 52 0.10 -23.49 2.45
CA GLY A 52 -1.33 -23.74 2.22
C GLY A 52 -2.28 -22.87 3.06
N ARG A 53 -1.77 -21.90 3.82
CA ARG A 53 -2.57 -21.01 4.70
C ARG A 53 -2.70 -19.59 4.16
N VAL A 54 -2.01 -19.29 3.05
CA VAL A 54 -1.97 -17.95 2.48
C VAL A 54 -2.06 -17.97 0.96
N GLU A 55 -2.68 -16.92 0.43
CA GLU A 55 -2.53 -16.47 -0.93
C GLU A 55 -1.33 -15.52 -1.01
N LEU A 56 -0.50 -15.70 -2.05
CA LEU A 56 0.68 -14.87 -2.29
C LEU A 56 0.44 -14.01 -3.53
N ALA A 57 0.40 -12.70 -3.35
CA ALA A 57 0.38 -11.72 -4.43
C ALA A 57 1.82 -11.24 -4.68
N THR A 58 2.29 -11.34 -5.92
CA THR A 58 3.59 -10.80 -6.35
C THR A 58 3.42 -9.96 -7.61
N GLU A 59 4.35 -9.05 -7.83
CA GLU A 59 4.32 -8.05 -8.89
C GLU A 59 5.61 -8.07 -9.71
N PHE A 60 5.50 -7.62 -10.95
CA PHE A 60 6.62 -7.39 -11.86
C PHE A 60 6.31 -6.20 -12.77
N GLY A 61 7.33 -5.65 -13.41
CA GLY A 61 7.17 -4.62 -14.44
C GLY A 61 8.10 -3.43 -14.23
N ILE A 62 8.53 -3.20 -13.00
CA ILE A 62 9.53 -2.20 -12.67
C ILE A 62 10.92 -2.81 -12.88
N ARG A 63 11.82 -2.04 -13.49
CA ARG A 63 13.24 -2.34 -13.56
C ARG A 63 14.01 -1.21 -12.91
N TYR A 64 15.02 -1.56 -12.12
CA TYR A 64 15.93 -0.61 -11.51
C TYR A 64 17.34 -0.92 -11.98
N GLU A 65 17.85 -0.09 -12.90
CA GLU A 65 19.17 -0.25 -13.53
C GLU A 65 19.90 1.11 -13.43
N ASP A 66 21.16 1.09 -13.00
CA ASP A 66 22.02 2.29 -12.89
C ASP A 66 21.40 3.48 -12.11
N GLY A 67 20.61 3.19 -11.08
CA GLY A 67 19.95 4.21 -10.26
C GLY A 67 18.66 4.79 -10.87
N GLN A 68 18.22 4.27 -12.01
CA GLN A 68 17.03 4.73 -12.72
C GLN A 68 15.94 3.67 -12.77
N TYR A 69 14.70 4.12 -12.59
CA TYR A 69 13.53 3.28 -12.79
C TYR A 69 13.14 3.30 -14.26
N SER A 70 12.81 2.12 -14.79
CA SER A 70 12.12 1.97 -16.07
C SER A 70 10.98 0.96 -15.92
N TYR A 71 10.04 0.97 -16.86
CA TYR A 71 8.84 0.14 -16.83
C TYR A 71 8.79 -0.75 -18.07
N CYS A 72 8.47 -2.03 -17.89
CA CYS A 72 8.43 -3.01 -18.97
C CYS A 72 7.18 -3.89 -18.89
N GLY A 73 6.25 -3.63 -19.81
CA GLY A 73 5.06 -4.47 -20.06
C GLY A 73 5.17 -5.33 -21.32
N ASP A 74 6.37 -5.51 -21.89
CA ASP A 74 6.57 -6.29 -23.11
C ASP A 74 6.08 -7.75 -22.91
N PRO A 75 5.27 -8.32 -23.82
CA PRO A 75 4.73 -9.66 -23.65
C PRO A 75 5.80 -10.72 -23.38
N ALA A 76 6.97 -10.67 -24.02
CA ALA A 76 8.03 -11.65 -23.79
C ALA A 76 8.65 -11.49 -22.39
N TYR A 77 8.76 -10.25 -21.88
CA TYR A 77 9.13 -10.00 -20.49
C TYR A 77 8.08 -10.57 -19.53
N VAL A 78 6.80 -10.28 -19.75
CA VAL A 78 5.69 -10.79 -18.93
C VAL A 78 5.69 -12.31 -18.90
N TYR A 79 5.75 -12.97 -20.06
CA TYR A 79 5.80 -14.43 -20.14
C TYR A 79 7.02 -15.01 -19.42
N ARG A 80 8.18 -14.35 -19.51
CA ARG A 80 9.38 -14.77 -18.79
C ARG A 80 9.21 -14.64 -17.27
N ARG A 81 8.56 -13.60 -16.78
CA ARG A 81 8.30 -13.44 -15.34
C ARG A 81 7.31 -14.47 -14.82
N LEU A 82 6.19 -14.68 -15.51
CA LEU A 82 5.24 -15.75 -15.20
C LEU A 82 5.91 -17.13 -15.15
N LEU A 83 6.80 -17.39 -16.11
CA LEU A 83 7.64 -18.59 -16.17
C LEU A 83 8.50 -18.81 -14.92
N LEU A 84 9.25 -17.79 -14.54
CA LEU A 84 10.17 -17.85 -13.42
C LEU A 84 9.41 -18.00 -12.08
N GLN A 85 8.21 -17.43 -12.00
CA GLN A 85 7.32 -17.53 -10.84
C GLN A 85 6.46 -18.82 -10.86
N GLN A 86 6.64 -19.70 -11.86
CA GLN A 86 5.88 -20.94 -12.04
C GLN A 86 4.36 -20.75 -12.08
N LEU A 87 3.91 -19.57 -12.54
CA LEU A 87 2.49 -19.27 -12.74
C LEU A 87 1.99 -19.96 -14.01
N ASP A 88 0.76 -20.48 -13.97
CA ASP A 88 0.18 -21.24 -15.06
C ASP A 88 0.01 -20.33 -16.30
N LYS A 89 0.54 -20.77 -17.43
CA LYS A 89 0.89 -19.87 -18.55
C LYS A 89 -0.24 -19.49 -19.49
N LEU A 90 -1.41 -20.12 -19.37
CA LEU A 90 -2.31 -20.30 -20.52
C LEU A 90 -3.78 -20.02 -20.24
N ALA A 91 -4.13 -19.47 -19.08
CA ALA A 91 -5.50 -19.05 -18.82
C ALA A 91 -5.61 -17.53 -18.92
N VAL A 92 -6.53 -17.06 -19.78
CA VAL A 92 -6.99 -15.68 -19.75
C VAL A 92 -7.78 -15.54 -18.45
N HIS A 93 -7.22 -14.79 -17.50
CA HIS A 93 -7.87 -14.48 -16.25
C HIS A 93 -8.41 -13.04 -16.31
N PRO A 94 -9.65 -12.78 -15.86
CA PRO A 94 -10.07 -11.41 -15.60
C PRO A 94 -9.14 -10.78 -14.56
N ILE A 95 -8.93 -9.46 -14.65
CA ILE A 95 -8.21 -8.72 -13.60
C ILE A 95 -9.01 -8.92 -12.30
N THR A 96 -8.38 -9.54 -11.30
CA THR A 96 -9.06 -9.87 -10.04
C THR A 96 -8.98 -8.74 -9.03
N ALA A 97 -7.88 -7.97 -9.06
CA ALA A 97 -7.67 -6.85 -8.18
C ALA A 97 -6.79 -5.77 -8.82
N VAL A 98 -7.00 -4.52 -8.41
CA VAL A 98 -6.12 -3.38 -8.69
C VAL A 98 -5.51 -2.91 -7.37
N GLN A 99 -4.18 -2.85 -7.31
CA GLN A 99 -3.47 -2.26 -6.18
C GLN A 99 -3.24 -0.76 -6.42
N LEU A 100 -3.63 0.09 -5.48
CA LEU A 100 -3.55 1.55 -5.60
C LEU A 100 -3.35 2.25 -4.24
N GLU A 101 -2.94 3.52 -4.26
CA GLU A 101 -2.82 4.30 -3.04
C GLU A 101 -4.18 4.80 -2.58
N TRP A 102 -4.60 4.42 -1.37
CA TRP A 102 -5.87 4.93 -0.83
C TRP A 102 -5.83 5.05 0.69
N SER A 103 -6.09 6.24 1.20
CA SER A 103 -6.13 6.55 2.62
C SER A 103 -6.93 7.83 2.88
N LEU A 104 -7.08 8.23 4.14
CA LEU A 104 -7.54 9.57 4.51
C LEU A 104 -6.60 10.70 4.00
N TRP A 105 -5.48 10.37 3.36
CA TRP A 105 -4.48 11.33 2.88
C TRP A 105 -4.22 11.27 1.37
N SER A 106 -4.79 10.28 0.67
CA SER A 106 -4.68 10.11 -0.78
C SER A 106 -6.01 9.55 -1.27
N ARG A 107 -6.74 10.37 -2.03
CA ARG A 107 -8.18 10.25 -2.33
C ARG A 107 -8.49 10.39 -3.82
N ASP A 108 -7.47 10.68 -4.62
CA ASP A 108 -7.49 10.90 -6.07
C ASP A 108 -8.16 9.75 -6.82
N VAL A 109 -7.89 8.52 -6.41
CA VAL A 109 -8.46 7.30 -7.02
C VAL A 109 -9.99 7.19 -6.96
N GLU A 110 -10.67 8.01 -6.15
CA GLU A 110 -12.12 7.93 -5.96
C GLU A 110 -12.92 8.53 -7.11
N GLU A 111 -12.31 9.40 -7.92
CA GLU A 111 -12.98 10.04 -9.05
C GLU A 111 -13.26 9.04 -10.18
N GLU A 112 -12.27 8.20 -10.52
CA GLU A 112 -12.33 7.34 -11.70
C GLU A 112 -12.05 5.86 -11.40
N ILE A 113 -10.97 5.56 -10.68
CA ILE A 113 -10.46 4.19 -10.55
C ILE A 113 -11.38 3.34 -9.66
N VAL A 114 -11.82 3.86 -8.52
CA VAL A 114 -12.70 3.13 -7.59
C VAL A 114 -14.07 2.83 -8.22
N PRO A 115 -14.78 3.79 -8.85
CA PRO A 115 -16.00 3.48 -9.60
C PRO A 115 -15.80 2.42 -10.69
N THR A 116 -14.72 2.52 -11.46
CA THR A 116 -14.40 1.58 -12.54
C THR A 116 -14.17 0.17 -12.00
N CYS A 117 -13.41 0.02 -10.91
CA CYS A 117 -13.20 -1.29 -10.28
C CYS A 117 -14.53 -1.91 -9.83
N ARG A 118 -15.42 -1.11 -9.23
CA ARG A 118 -16.74 -1.57 -8.78
C ARG A 118 -17.65 -1.96 -9.94
N GLU A 119 -17.66 -1.19 -11.03
CA GLU A 119 -18.43 -1.50 -12.24
C GLU A 119 -17.98 -2.84 -12.87
N LEU A 120 -16.68 -3.11 -12.88
CA LEU A 120 -16.10 -4.30 -13.48
C LEU A 120 -16.02 -5.51 -12.52
N GLY A 121 -16.40 -5.34 -11.25
CA GLY A 121 -16.31 -6.39 -10.22
C GLY A 121 -14.86 -6.74 -9.83
N ILE A 122 -13.95 -5.78 -9.91
CA ILE A 122 -12.53 -5.90 -9.58
C ILE A 122 -12.31 -5.50 -8.12
N GLY A 123 -11.57 -6.31 -7.36
CA GLY A 123 -11.20 -5.98 -5.98
C GLY A 123 -10.18 -4.84 -5.89
N ILE A 124 -10.16 -4.12 -4.78
CA ILE A 124 -9.26 -2.98 -4.55
C ILE A 124 -8.28 -3.32 -3.44
N VAL A 125 -6.98 -3.30 -3.74
CA VAL A 125 -5.92 -3.52 -2.75
C VAL A 125 -5.28 -2.18 -2.40
N ALA A 126 -5.57 -1.65 -1.21
CA ALA A 126 -5.13 -0.31 -0.81
C ALA A 126 -3.74 -0.35 -0.18
N TYR A 127 -2.73 0.19 -0.86
CA TYR A 127 -1.38 0.37 -0.32
C TYR A 127 -1.23 1.72 0.39
N SER A 128 -0.26 1.81 1.31
CA SER A 128 -0.03 2.99 2.16
C SER A 128 -1.29 3.53 2.88
N PRO A 129 -2.15 2.68 3.47
CA PRO A 129 -3.41 3.13 4.11
C PRO A 129 -3.18 4.08 5.30
N LEU A 130 -1.95 4.13 5.83
CA LEU A 130 -1.53 4.99 6.93
C LEU A 130 -0.73 6.23 6.47
N GLY A 131 -0.77 6.58 5.18
CA GLY A 131 -0.11 7.76 4.62
C GLY A 131 1.40 7.76 4.88
N CYS A 132 2.09 6.69 4.51
CA CYS A 132 3.53 6.50 4.80
C CYS A 132 3.93 6.63 6.28
N GLY A 133 2.98 6.37 7.19
CA GLY A 133 3.19 6.38 8.64
C GLY A 133 2.74 7.65 9.34
N PHE A 134 2.36 8.73 8.64
CA PHE A 134 1.94 9.93 9.38
C PHE A 134 0.52 9.85 9.93
N LEU A 135 -0.38 9.01 9.41
CA LEU A 135 -1.63 8.75 10.13
C LEU A 135 -1.40 7.93 11.41
N SER A 136 -0.18 7.45 11.66
CA SER A 136 0.23 6.83 12.93
C SER A 136 0.91 7.80 13.89
N SER A 137 1.82 8.64 13.38
CA SER A 137 2.73 9.45 14.21
C SER A 137 2.59 10.97 14.03
N GLY A 138 1.76 11.40 13.08
CA GLY A 138 1.53 12.81 12.75
C GLY A 138 2.82 13.53 12.34
N PRO A 139 2.92 14.84 12.63
CA PRO A 139 4.10 15.62 12.25
C PRO A 139 5.38 15.14 12.93
N LYS A 140 5.30 14.49 14.10
CA LYS A 140 6.46 13.92 14.81
C LYS A 140 7.16 12.80 14.03
N LEU A 141 6.52 12.27 12.98
CA LEU A 141 7.14 11.26 12.12
C LEU A 141 8.51 11.73 11.60
N VAL A 142 8.63 13.00 11.18
CA VAL A 142 9.86 13.52 10.55
C VAL A 142 11.05 13.57 11.51
N GLU A 143 10.81 13.54 12.81
CA GLU A 143 11.85 13.48 13.85
C GLU A 143 12.39 12.05 14.05
N SER A 144 11.66 11.04 13.55
CA SER A 144 11.92 9.62 13.80
C SER A 144 12.35 8.82 12.57
N ILE A 145 12.33 9.44 11.39
CA ILE A 145 12.78 8.81 10.14
C ILE A 145 14.31 8.83 10.04
N ALA A 146 14.88 7.81 9.40
CA ALA A 146 16.33 7.70 9.22
C ALA A 146 16.85 8.78 8.25
N PRO A 147 18.10 9.26 8.41
CA PRO A 147 18.64 10.33 7.56
C PRO A 147 18.62 10.04 6.05
N ASP A 148 18.67 8.77 5.65
CA ASP A 148 18.64 8.30 4.27
C ASP A 148 17.24 7.94 3.76
N ASP A 149 16.19 8.20 4.56
CA ASP A 149 14.82 7.89 4.19
C ASP A 149 14.29 8.83 3.09
N SER A 150 13.78 8.24 2.01
CA SER A 150 13.18 8.96 0.87
C SER A 150 12.10 9.98 1.26
N ARG A 151 11.43 9.84 2.41
CA ARG A 151 10.41 10.78 2.90
C ARG A 151 10.98 12.17 3.15
N HIS A 152 12.28 12.33 3.41
CA HIS A 152 12.92 13.65 3.50
C HIS A 152 12.81 14.47 2.22
N HIS A 153 12.62 13.84 1.06
CA HIS A 153 12.50 14.50 -0.23
C HIS A 153 11.06 14.59 -0.75
N GLN A 154 10.09 13.98 -0.04
CA GLN A 154 8.70 14.01 -0.44
C GLN A 154 8.08 15.38 -0.15
N PRO A 155 7.32 15.98 -1.10
CA PRO A 155 6.70 17.28 -0.92
C PRO A 155 5.82 17.37 0.34
N ARG A 156 5.04 16.34 0.65
CA ARG A 156 4.10 16.31 1.79
C ARG A 156 4.78 16.42 3.15
N PHE A 157 6.08 16.09 3.24
CA PHE A 157 6.87 16.14 4.47
C PHE A 157 7.76 17.38 4.56
N GLN A 158 7.74 18.28 3.57
CA GLN A 158 8.45 19.56 3.64
C GLN A 158 7.79 20.51 4.65
N PRO A 159 8.54 21.39 5.34
CA PRO A 159 8.04 22.13 6.51
C PRO A 159 6.68 22.82 6.33
N GLU A 160 6.50 23.58 5.25
CA GLU A 160 5.24 24.30 5.00
C GLU A 160 4.05 23.37 4.70
N ASN A 161 4.30 22.26 4.00
CA ASN A 161 3.26 21.28 3.67
C ASN A 161 2.93 20.43 4.89
N LEU A 162 3.94 20.06 5.69
CA LEU A 162 3.75 19.34 6.95
C LEU A 162 2.92 20.17 7.93
N GLU A 163 3.20 21.47 8.05
CA GLU A 163 2.44 22.40 8.90
C GLU A 163 0.98 22.55 8.46
N HIS A 164 0.71 22.46 7.15
CA HIS A 164 -0.66 22.40 6.65
C HIS A 164 -1.31 21.04 6.94
N ASN A 165 -0.65 19.96 6.53
CA ASN A 165 -1.16 18.59 6.59
C ASN A 165 -1.38 18.12 8.04
N LYS A 166 -0.65 18.66 9.03
CA LYS A 166 -0.84 18.28 10.44
C LYS A 166 -2.26 18.53 10.93
N LYS A 167 -2.97 19.51 10.37
CA LYS A 167 -4.36 19.83 10.74
C LYS A 167 -5.27 18.64 10.50
N LEU A 168 -5.09 17.93 9.39
CA LEU A 168 -5.82 16.68 9.10
C LEU A 168 -5.52 15.64 10.18
N PHE A 169 -4.25 15.43 10.52
CA PHE A 169 -3.86 14.49 11.58
C PHE A 169 -4.46 14.86 12.94
N GLU A 170 -4.43 16.13 13.33
CA GLU A 170 -4.98 16.61 14.61
C GLU A 170 -6.48 16.28 14.69
N ARG A 171 -7.23 16.54 13.63
CA ARG A 171 -8.67 16.22 13.54
C ARG A 171 -8.93 14.72 13.59
N VAL A 172 -8.19 13.91 12.83
CA VAL A 172 -8.29 12.44 12.87
C VAL A 172 -7.96 11.92 14.28
N ASN A 173 -6.95 12.50 14.93
CA ASN A 173 -6.56 12.13 16.30
C ASN A 173 -7.64 12.49 17.33
N GLU A 174 -8.31 13.65 17.20
CA GLU A 174 -9.45 14.00 18.05
C GLU A 174 -10.58 12.96 17.96
N ILE A 175 -10.92 12.52 16.74
CA ILE A 175 -11.94 11.48 16.52
C ILE A 175 -11.47 10.15 17.11
N ALA A 176 -10.21 9.78 16.91
CA ALA A 176 -9.65 8.53 17.43
C ALA A 176 -9.68 8.47 18.96
N VAL A 177 -9.33 9.58 19.63
CA VAL A 177 -9.39 9.72 21.08
C VAL A 177 -10.83 9.57 21.59
N LYS A 178 -11.81 10.25 20.96
CA LYS A 178 -13.23 10.10 21.33
C LYS A 178 -13.72 8.67 21.16
N LYS A 179 -13.25 7.98 20.11
CA LYS A 179 -13.59 6.58 19.81
C LYS A 179 -12.90 5.57 20.73
N GLY A 180 -11.81 5.97 21.39
CA GLY A 180 -11.00 5.06 22.22
C GLY A 180 -10.06 4.16 21.42
N CYS A 181 -9.57 4.62 20.26
CA CYS A 181 -8.60 3.89 19.43
C CYS A 181 -7.42 4.79 19.04
N THR A 182 -6.39 4.21 18.43
CA THR A 182 -5.26 5.01 17.90
C THR A 182 -5.63 5.66 16.56
N PRO A 183 -4.98 6.78 16.18
CA PRO A 183 -5.16 7.38 14.85
C PRO A 183 -4.90 6.38 13.72
N SER A 184 -3.90 5.51 13.87
CA SER A 184 -3.61 4.45 12.91
C SER A 184 -4.73 3.41 12.78
N GLN A 185 -5.34 3.02 13.90
CA GLN A 185 -6.49 2.12 13.89
C GLN A 185 -7.70 2.77 13.23
N LEU A 186 -7.97 4.04 13.54
CA LEU A 186 -9.07 4.77 12.95
C LEU A 186 -8.89 4.92 11.43
N ALA A 187 -7.70 5.31 10.98
CA ALA A 187 -7.38 5.46 9.57
C ALA A 187 -7.49 4.12 8.81
N LEU A 188 -6.96 3.03 9.37
CA LEU A 188 -7.05 1.71 8.73
C LEU A 188 -8.48 1.17 8.75
N ALA A 189 -9.23 1.38 9.83
CA ALA A 189 -10.64 1.03 9.91
C ALA A 189 -11.45 1.78 8.86
N TRP A 190 -11.16 3.06 8.65
CA TRP A 190 -11.79 3.85 7.61
C TRP A 190 -11.61 3.24 6.22
N VAL A 191 -10.40 2.78 5.87
CA VAL A 191 -10.16 2.07 4.59
C VAL A 191 -10.96 0.76 4.51
N HIS A 192 -11.01 -0.02 5.60
CA HIS A 192 -11.84 -1.24 5.64
C HIS A 192 -13.33 -0.97 5.47
N HIS A 193 -13.84 0.21 5.86
CA HIS A 193 -15.25 0.58 5.71
C HIS A 193 -15.60 1.09 4.31
N GLN A 194 -14.63 1.26 3.40
CA GLN A 194 -14.90 1.69 2.03
C GLN A 194 -15.66 0.64 1.20
N GLY A 195 -15.62 -0.63 1.59
CA GLY A 195 -16.42 -1.68 0.97
C GLY A 195 -15.85 -3.08 1.20
N ASN A 196 -16.67 -4.10 0.95
CA ASN A 196 -16.26 -5.51 1.08
C ASN A 196 -15.31 -5.95 -0.05
N ASP A 197 -15.19 -5.12 -1.09
CA ASP A 197 -14.27 -5.20 -2.22
C ASP A 197 -12.88 -4.64 -1.89
N VAL A 198 -12.66 -4.09 -0.69
CA VAL A 198 -11.41 -3.40 -0.32
C VAL A 198 -10.55 -4.23 0.65
N CYS A 199 -9.29 -4.43 0.30
CA CYS A 199 -8.28 -5.12 1.10
C CYS A 199 -7.04 -4.23 1.32
N PRO A 200 -6.92 -3.51 2.45
CA PRO A 200 -5.72 -2.75 2.74
C PRO A 200 -4.55 -3.65 3.13
N ILE A 201 -3.34 -3.29 2.69
CA ILE A 201 -2.09 -4.04 2.95
C ILE A 201 -1.09 -3.21 3.79
N PRO A 202 -1.38 -2.92 5.07
CA PRO A 202 -0.50 -2.13 5.91
C PRO A 202 0.78 -2.92 6.27
N GLY A 203 1.92 -2.48 5.74
CA GLY A 203 3.24 -3.06 6.06
C GLY A 203 3.76 -2.65 7.44
N THR A 204 4.59 -3.52 8.03
CA THR A 204 5.31 -3.24 9.29
C THR A 204 6.52 -4.16 9.45
N THR A 205 7.50 -3.73 10.24
CA THR A 205 8.64 -4.56 10.68
C THR A 205 8.56 -4.94 12.17
N LYS A 206 7.47 -4.60 12.86
CA LYS A 206 7.27 -4.81 14.31
C LYS A 206 5.97 -5.57 14.59
N ILE A 207 6.04 -6.58 15.46
CA ILE A 207 4.89 -7.39 15.89
C ILE A 207 3.86 -6.52 16.59
N GLU A 208 4.29 -5.54 17.38
CA GLU A 208 3.40 -4.64 18.10
C GLU A 208 2.52 -3.86 17.13
N ASN A 209 3.13 -3.31 16.07
CA ASN A 209 2.43 -2.58 15.02
C ASN A 209 1.48 -3.49 14.23
N LEU A 210 1.88 -4.74 13.93
CA LEU A 210 1.02 -5.73 13.29
C LEU A 210 -0.23 -6.00 14.14
N ASN A 211 -0.06 -6.19 15.45
CA ASN A 211 -1.17 -6.36 16.38
C ASN A 211 -2.07 -5.11 16.45
N GLN A 212 -1.51 -3.90 16.33
CA GLN A 212 -2.32 -2.68 16.24
C GLN A 212 -3.12 -2.62 14.93
N ASN A 213 -2.52 -3.03 13.80
CA ASN A 213 -3.23 -3.10 12.52
C ASN A 213 -4.40 -4.09 12.60
N ILE A 214 -4.20 -5.29 13.16
CA ILE A 214 -5.26 -6.29 13.35
C ILE A 214 -6.39 -5.74 14.22
N LYS A 215 -6.07 -5.01 15.30
CA LYS A 215 -7.07 -4.38 16.18
C LYS A 215 -7.95 -3.35 15.47
N ALA A 216 -7.51 -2.78 14.33
CA ALA A 216 -8.33 -1.87 13.54
C ALA A 216 -9.62 -2.53 13.02
N LEU A 217 -9.62 -3.86 12.80
CA LEU A 217 -10.79 -4.63 12.37
C LEU A 217 -11.96 -4.57 13.38
N SER A 218 -11.64 -4.32 14.65
CA SER A 218 -12.63 -4.19 15.73
C SER A 218 -13.22 -2.79 15.85
N VAL A 219 -12.64 -1.79 15.18
CA VAL A 219 -13.17 -0.42 15.19
C VAL A 219 -14.35 -0.36 14.23
N LYS A 220 -15.55 -0.07 14.75
CA LYS A 220 -16.76 0.11 13.95
C LYS A 220 -17.06 1.59 13.80
N LEU A 221 -17.15 2.07 12.57
CA LEU A 221 -17.44 3.47 12.28
C LEU A 221 -18.94 3.65 12.03
N SER A 222 -19.58 4.57 12.75
CA SER A 222 -20.96 4.96 12.48
C SER A 222 -21.03 5.79 11.19
N PRO A 223 -22.21 5.91 10.56
CA PRO A 223 -22.38 6.78 9.40
C PRO A 223 -21.96 8.23 9.68
N GLU A 224 -22.19 8.74 10.89
CA GLU A 224 -21.82 10.09 11.30
C GLU A 224 -20.31 10.24 11.44
N GLU A 225 -19.62 9.25 12.00
CA GLU A 225 -18.16 9.25 12.12
C GLU A 225 -17.48 9.10 10.76
N MET A 226 -18.05 8.29 9.86
CA MET A 226 -17.61 8.19 8.47
C MET A 226 -17.72 9.54 7.77
N ALA A 227 -18.88 10.21 7.87
CA ALA A 227 -19.08 11.53 7.28
C ALA A 227 -18.16 12.60 7.89
N GLU A 228 -17.90 12.56 9.20
CA GLU A 228 -16.94 13.46 9.84
C GLU A 228 -15.51 13.23 9.31
N LEU A 229 -15.09 11.98 9.17
CA LEU A 229 -13.77 11.63 8.62
C LEU A 229 -13.64 12.04 7.16
N GLU A 230 -14.66 11.81 6.33
CA GLU A 230 -14.68 12.22 4.92
C GLU A 230 -14.65 13.74 4.76
N SER A 231 -15.36 14.48 5.63
CA SER A 231 -15.29 15.94 5.65
C SER A 231 -13.91 16.46 6.06
N VAL A 232 -13.21 15.77 6.95
CA VAL A 232 -11.84 16.12 7.37
C VAL A 232 -10.82 15.79 6.28
N ALA A 233 -11.04 14.72 5.54
CA ALA A 233 -10.15 14.18 4.51
C ALA A 233 -10.60 14.51 3.08
N SER A 234 -11.26 15.65 2.87
CA SER A 234 -11.65 16.07 1.52
C SER A 234 -10.42 16.16 0.61
N ALA A 235 -10.60 16.03 -0.71
CA ALA A 235 -9.48 16.05 -1.68
C ALA A 235 -8.58 17.30 -1.52
N ASP A 236 -9.16 18.43 -1.13
CA ASP A 236 -8.44 19.70 -0.91
C ASP A 236 -7.77 19.83 0.48
N ALA A 237 -8.00 18.87 1.39
CA ALA A 237 -7.48 18.93 2.75
C ALA A 237 -5.96 18.68 2.84
N VAL A 238 -5.36 18.19 1.76
CA VAL A 238 -3.96 17.77 1.71
C VAL A 238 -3.20 18.66 0.75
N ARG A 239 -2.15 19.33 1.24
CA ARG A 239 -1.30 20.17 0.40
C ARG A 239 -0.28 19.31 -0.34
N VAL A 240 -0.33 19.41 -1.66
CA VAL A 240 0.52 18.73 -2.66
C VAL A 240 0.28 17.22 -2.77
N HIS A 241 0.37 16.70 -4.00
CA HIS A 241 0.43 15.27 -4.26
C HIS A 241 1.62 14.62 -3.55
N ARG A 242 1.56 13.29 -3.41
CA ARG A 242 2.62 12.51 -2.74
C ARG A 242 3.97 12.66 -3.45
N TYR A 243 3.94 12.66 -4.77
CA TYR A 243 5.11 12.86 -5.62
C TYR A 243 5.17 14.30 -6.10
N GLY A 244 6.39 14.83 -6.30
CA GLY A 244 6.57 16.08 -7.02
C GLY A 244 6.24 15.90 -8.51
N GLY A 245 6.16 16.99 -9.28
CA GLY A 245 5.73 16.98 -10.69
C GLY A 245 6.66 16.30 -11.70
N VAL A 246 7.51 15.35 -11.28
CA VAL A 246 8.44 14.60 -12.14
C VAL A 246 8.17 13.08 -12.08
N THR A 247 7.29 12.60 -11.20
CA THR A 247 6.94 11.17 -11.14
C THR A 247 5.61 10.94 -11.85
N PRO A 248 5.56 10.12 -12.93
CA PRO A 248 4.32 9.77 -13.60
C PRO A 248 3.33 9.12 -12.62
N THR A 249 2.08 9.54 -12.67
CA THR A 249 0.98 8.93 -11.91
C THR A 249 -0.01 8.25 -12.86
N TYR A 250 -1.10 7.68 -12.34
CA TYR A 250 -2.15 7.13 -13.21
C TYR A 250 -2.78 8.23 -14.10
N GLU A 251 -2.79 9.48 -13.64
CA GLU A 251 -3.27 10.65 -14.39
C GLU A 251 -2.44 10.92 -15.66
N ASP A 252 -1.16 10.53 -15.65
CA ASP A 252 -0.23 10.71 -16.78
C ASP A 252 0.05 9.40 -17.54
N SER A 253 -0.63 8.31 -17.17
CA SER A 253 -0.37 6.97 -17.69
C SER A 253 -1.28 6.64 -18.87
N GLU A 254 -0.83 6.97 -20.08
CA GLU A 254 -1.53 6.61 -21.31
C GLU A 254 -1.17 5.19 -21.78
N THR A 255 -2.17 4.43 -22.24
CA THR A 255 -1.94 3.16 -22.95
C THR A 255 -1.95 3.43 -24.45
N PRO A 256 -0.92 2.98 -25.21
CA PRO A 256 -0.94 3.11 -26.66
C PRO A 256 -2.23 2.49 -27.25
N PRO A 257 -2.93 3.19 -28.16
CA PRO A 257 -4.22 2.73 -28.66
C PRO A 257 -4.09 1.35 -29.28
N LEU A 258 -5.12 0.51 -29.22
CA LEU A 258 -5.08 -0.85 -29.78
C LEU A 258 -4.60 -0.89 -31.25
N SER A 259 -4.85 0.17 -32.01
CA SER A 259 -4.38 0.34 -33.39
C SER A 259 -2.86 0.45 -33.55
N SER A 260 -2.12 0.83 -32.50
CA SER A 260 -0.65 0.90 -32.52
C SER A 260 0.02 -0.43 -32.15
N TRP A 261 -0.76 -1.44 -31.76
CA TRP A 261 -0.22 -2.75 -31.41
C TRP A 261 0.07 -3.53 -32.69
N LYS A 262 1.36 -3.82 -32.94
CA LYS A 262 1.74 -4.70 -34.04
C LYS A 262 1.54 -6.15 -33.60
N PRO A 263 0.76 -6.96 -34.34
CA PRO A 263 0.65 -8.38 -34.02
C PRO A 263 2.04 -9.03 -34.16
N SER A 264 2.47 -9.70 -33.09
CA SER A 264 3.70 -10.51 -33.04
C SER A 264 3.56 -11.79 -33.84
#